data_AF-A0A2N0QJY7-F1
#
_entry.id   AF-A0A2N0QJY7-F1
#
_cell.length_a   1.000
_cell.length_b   1.000
_cell.length_c   1.000
_cell.angle_alpha   90.00
_cell.angle_beta   90.00
_cell.angle_gamma   90.00
#
_symmetry.space_group_name_H-M   'P 1'
#
loop_
_entity.id
_entity.type
_entity.pdbx_description
1 polymer ?
#
loop_
_entity_poly.entity_id
_entity_poly.type
_entity_poly.pdbx_seq_one_letter_code
_entity_poly.pdbx_strand_id
1 'polypeptide(L)'
;SSEHHTTEFLTNKIDKMIQKIGPKKIGAIVSDNAANISAARKAISLKYPNIMNLRCIAHCFNLISQNIIKIPFAEKLLYRCNIVNTFFKASHIAASLLRDTIKKNIEGGTLKTFVKTQ
;
A
#
# COMPACT_ATOMS: atom_id res chain seq x y z
N SER A 1 -13.94 16.45 -8.30
CA SER A 1 -12.77 15.77 -7.69
C SER A 1 -11.87 15.06 -8.71
N SER A 2 -11.82 15.50 -9.98
CA SER A 2 -11.31 14.66 -11.08
C SER A 2 -10.06 15.19 -11.80
N GLU A 3 -9.51 16.35 -11.42
CA GLU A 3 -8.39 16.97 -12.17
C GLU A 3 -6.99 16.77 -11.53
N HIS A 4 -6.90 16.21 -10.32
CA HIS A 4 -5.65 16.15 -9.55
C HIS A 4 -4.80 14.89 -9.75
N HIS A 5 -5.26 13.93 -10.55
CA HIS A 5 -4.57 12.64 -10.74
C HIS A 5 -4.08 12.40 -12.16
N THR A 6 -4.11 13.38 -13.05
CA THR A 6 -3.54 13.23 -14.39
C THR A 6 -2.02 13.12 -14.32
N THR A 7 -1.46 12.27 -15.18
CA THR A 7 -0.01 12.10 -15.37
C THR A 7 0.69 13.44 -15.56
N GLU A 8 0.08 14.36 -16.32
CA GLU A 8 0.61 15.68 -16.58
C GLU A 8 0.71 16.54 -15.32
N PHE A 9 -0.35 16.58 -14.51
CA PHE A 9 -0.33 17.31 -13.23
C PHE A 9 0.78 16.80 -12.30
N LEU A 10 0.91 15.49 -12.18
CA LEU A 10 1.96 14.85 -11.38
C LEU A 10 3.36 15.16 -11.92
N THR A 11 3.54 15.08 -13.23
CA THR A 11 4.81 15.43 -13.90
C THR A 11 5.19 16.88 -13.59
N ASN A 12 4.26 17.82 -13.78
CA ASN A 12 4.49 19.24 -13.52
C ASN A 12 4.81 19.55 -12.05
N LYS A 13 4.14 18.87 -11.12
CA LYS A 13 4.44 19.01 -9.68
C LYS A 13 5.83 18.49 -9.33
N ILE A 14 6.20 17.32 -9.82
CA ILE A 14 7.52 16.72 -9.58
C ILE A 14 8.61 17.58 -10.20
N ASP A 15 8.41 18.05 -11.43
CA ASP A 15 9.35 18.91 -12.14
C ASP A 15 9.63 20.21 -11.38
N LYS A 16 8.58 20.90 -10.90
CA LYS A 16 8.72 22.10 -10.07
C LYS A 16 9.54 21.84 -8.80
N MET A 17 9.37 20.68 -8.17
CA MET A 17 10.14 20.30 -6.98
C MET A 17 11.60 20.02 -7.31
N ILE A 18 11.87 19.32 -8.42
CA ILE A 18 13.24 19.07 -8.90
C ILE A 18 13.97 20.38 -9.18
N GLN A 19 13.31 21.32 -9.86
CA GLN A 19 13.89 22.64 -10.15
C GLN A 19 14.15 23.44 -8.87
N LYS A 20 13.22 23.40 -7.91
CA LYS A 20 13.39 24.07 -6.61
C LYS A 20 14.58 23.54 -5.81
N ILE A 21 14.81 22.23 -5.82
CA ILE A 21 15.92 21.60 -5.09
C ILE A 21 17.23 21.72 -5.88
N GLY A 22 17.14 21.62 -7.20
CA GLY A 22 18.24 21.51 -8.15
C GLY A 22 18.43 20.06 -8.61
N PRO A 23 18.37 19.76 -9.93
CA PRO A 23 18.40 18.40 -10.45
C PRO A 23 19.69 17.62 -10.16
N LYS A 24 20.82 18.32 -9.94
CA LYS A 24 22.09 17.70 -9.56
C LYS A 24 22.13 17.18 -8.11
N LYS A 25 21.18 17.60 -7.27
CA LYS A 25 21.10 17.20 -5.84
C LYS A 25 20.15 16.03 -5.61
N ILE A 26 19.52 15.51 -6.67
CA ILE A 26 18.55 14.42 -6.58
C ILE A 26 19.15 13.20 -7.29
N GLY A 27 19.29 12.09 -6.56
CA GLY A 27 19.78 10.83 -7.11
C GLY A 27 18.67 9.92 -7.66
N ALA A 28 17.48 9.93 -7.04
CA ALA A 28 16.39 9.03 -7.41
C ALA A 28 15.01 9.60 -7.03
N ILE A 29 13.99 9.10 -7.73
CA ILE A 29 12.58 9.26 -7.35
C ILE A 29 12.01 7.88 -7.08
N VAL A 30 11.48 7.70 -5.87
CA VAL A 30 10.85 6.46 -5.42
C VAL A 30 9.37 6.70 -5.18
N SER A 31 8.50 5.96 -5.84
CA SER A 31 7.05 6.05 -5.58
C SER A 31 6.34 4.72 -5.90
N ASP A 32 5.05 4.64 -5.57
CA ASP A 32 4.21 3.50 -5.96
C ASP A 32 4.13 3.31 -7.49
N ASN A 33 3.53 2.18 -7.88
CA ASN A 33 3.39 1.77 -9.27
C ASN A 33 1.99 2.09 -9.86
N ALA A 34 1.25 3.03 -9.28
CA ALA A 34 -0.01 3.47 -9.87
C ALA A 34 0.26 4.03 -11.28
N ALA A 35 -0.66 3.80 -12.22
CA ALA A 35 -0.44 4.06 -13.64
C ALA A 35 0.03 5.50 -13.92
N ASN A 36 -0.66 6.50 -13.35
CA ASN A 36 -0.37 7.91 -13.59
C ASN A 36 0.96 8.34 -12.95
N ILE A 37 1.28 7.80 -11.78
CA ILE A 37 2.55 8.03 -11.08
C ILE A 37 3.71 7.38 -11.84
N SER A 38 3.53 6.16 -12.34
CA SER A 38 4.55 5.49 -13.16
C SER A 38 4.81 6.25 -14.46
N ALA A 39 3.78 6.75 -15.12
CA ALA A 39 3.91 7.55 -16.33
C ALA A 39 4.62 8.88 -16.04
N ALA A 40 4.28 9.55 -14.94
CA ALA A 40 4.92 10.80 -14.54
C ALA A 40 6.41 10.60 -14.22
N ARG A 41 6.76 9.56 -13.45
CA ARG A 41 8.17 9.22 -13.19
C ARG A 41 8.94 8.94 -14.49
N LYS A 42 8.34 8.22 -15.44
CA LYS A 42 8.96 7.96 -16.76
C LYS A 42 9.24 9.27 -17.50
N ALA A 43 8.27 10.19 -17.56
CA ALA A 43 8.45 11.50 -18.19
C ALA A 43 9.57 12.32 -17.52
N ILE A 44 9.65 12.29 -16.19
CA ILE A 44 10.69 12.98 -15.43
C ILE A 44 12.08 12.37 -15.68
N SER A 45 12.21 11.05 -15.73
CA SER A 45 13.49 10.40 -16.03
C SER A 45 13.97 10.64 -17.46
N LEU A 46 13.05 10.86 -18.42
CA LEU A 46 13.42 11.32 -19.76
C LEU A 46 13.96 12.76 -19.72
N LYS A 47 13.36 13.63 -18.91
CA LYS A 47 13.81 15.03 -18.75
C LYS A 47 15.12 15.16 -17.96
N TYR A 48 15.34 14.29 -16.98
CA TYR A 48 16.53 14.27 -16.13
C TYR A 48 17.16 12.87 -16.10
N PRO A 49 17.97 12.51 -17.11
CA PRO A 49 18.55 11.17 -17.23
C PRO A 49 19.45 10.77 -16.05
N ASN A 50 19.96 11.73 -15.30
CA ASN A 50 20.78 11.51 -14.10
C ASN A 50 19.95 11.14 -12.85
N ILE A 51 18.62 11.20 -12.90
CA ILE A 51 17.73 10.87 -11.78
C ILE A 51 17.16 9.48 -11.98
N MET A 52 17.49 8.55 -11.08
CA MET A 52 17.03 7.17 -11.14
C MET A 52 15.51 7.06 -10.93
N ASN A 53 14.87 6.19 -11.72
CA ASN A 53 13.45 5.87 -11.60
C ASN A 53 13.23 4.59 -10.80
N LEU A 54 12.81 4.70 -9.54
CA LEU A 54 12.67 3.55 -8.65
C LEU A 54 11.20 3.32 -8.25
N ARG A 55 10.80 2.05 -8.21
CA ARG A 55 9.51 1.64 -7.64
C ARG A 55 9.64 1.50 -6.12
N CYS A 56 8.56 1.77 -5.40
CA CYS A 56 8.47 1.58 -3.97
C CYS A 56 8.59 0.09 -3.60
N ILE A 57 9.67 -0.26 -2.88
CA ILE A 57 9.94 -1.64 -2.45
C ILE A 57 8.85 -2.16 -1.50
N ALA A 58 8.34 -1.31 -0.60
CA ALA A 58 7.25 -1.68 0.30
C ALA A 58 5.99 -2.09 -0.49
N HIS A 59 5.69 -1.38 -1.58
CA HIS A 59 4.60 -1.74 -2.47
C HIS A 59 4.87 -3.07 -3.21
N CYS A 60 6.12 -3.32 -3.64
CA CYS A 60 6.50 -4.61 -4.22
C CYS A 60 6.24 -5.77 -3.24
N PHE A 61 6.64 -5.64 -1.97
CA PHE A 61 6.36 -6.65 -0.96
C PHE A 61 4.86 -6.87 -0.74
N ASN A 62 4.07 -5.79 -0.71
CA ASN A 62 2.61 -5.90 -0.62
C ASN A 62 2.03 -6.71 -1.79
N LEU A 63 2.48 -6.46 -3.02
CA LEU A 63 2.02 -7.21 -4.20
C LEU A 63 2.42 -8.70 -4.14
N ILE A 64 3.64 -9.01 -3.69
CA ILE A 64 4.09 -10.39 -3.48
C ILE A 64 3.18 -11.09 -2.46
N SER A 65 2.94 -10.46 -1.31
CA SER A 65 2.05 -10.98 -0.27
C SER A 65 0.62 -11.19 -0.79
N GLN A 66 0.08 -10.24 -1.56
CA GLN A 66 -1.24 -10.38 -2.18
C GLN A 66 -1.31 -11.56 -3.15
N ASN A 67 -0.24 -11.82 -3.92
CA ASN A 67 -0.19 -12.98 -4.82
C ASN A 67 -0.11 -14.30 -4.05
N ILE A 68 0.67 -14.36 -2.96
CA ILE A 68 0.74 -15.54 -2.09
C ILE A 68 -0.65 -15.85 -1.49
N ILE A 69 -1.37 -14.82 -1.04
CA ILE A 69 -2.71 -14.98 -0.44
C ILE A 69 -3.75 -15.50 -1.45
N LYS A 70 -3.54 -15.30 -2.76
CA LYS A 70 -4.43 -15.81 -3.82
C LYS A 70 -4.18 -17.29 -4.16
N ILE A 71 -3.17 -17.94 -3.58
CA ILE A 71 -2.97 -19.40 -3.75
C ILE A 71 -4.19 -20.10 -3.13
N PRO A 72 -4.81 -21.12 -3.79
CA PRO A 72 -6.08 -21.69 -3.34
C PRO A 72 -6.11 -22.13 -1.87
N PHE A 73 -5.00 -22.69 -1.39
CA PHE A 73 -4.83 -23.04 0.03
C PHE A 73 -4.90 -21.80 0.95
N ALA A 74 -4.09 -20.78 0.65
CA ALA A 74 -4.02 -19.55 1.44
C ALA A 74 -5.34 -18.76 1.37
N GLU A 75 -5.97 -18.71 0.20
CA GLU A 75 -7.26 -18.05 0.00
C GLU A 75 -8.36 -18.72 0.85
N LYS A 76 -8.43 -20.05 0.82
CA LYS A 76 -9.39 -20.82 1.62
C LYS A 76 -9.16 -20.65 3.13
N LEU A 77 -7.89 -20.65 3.56
CA LEU A 77 -7.54 -20.38 4.95
C LEU A 77 -7.98 -18.98 5.37
N LEU A 78 -7.64 -17.97 4.56
CA LEU A 78 -7.98 -16.57 4.84
C LEU A 78 -9.51 -16.36 4.88
N TYR A 79 -10.24 -17.00 3.98
CA TYR A 79 -11.70 -16.98 3.98
C TYR A 79 -12.29 -17.48 5.32
N ARG A 80 -11.79 -18.62 5.82
CA ARG A 80 -12.21 -19.17 7.13
C ARG A 80 -11.86 -18.23 8.28
N CYS A 81 -10.66 -17.66 8.30
CA CYS A 81 -10.26 -16.67 9.29
C CYS A 81 -11.18 -15.43 9.26
N ASN A 82 -11.57 -14.97 8.06
CA ASN A 82 -12.48 -13.84 7.91
C ASN A 82 -13.91 -14.16 8.39
N ILE A 83 -14.39 -15.40 8.28
CA ILE A 83 -15.68 -15.81 8.88
C ILE A 83 -15.62 -15.66 10.40
N VAL A 84 -14.59 -16.22 11.04
CA VAL A 84 -14.41 -16.16 12.50
C VAL A 84 -14.31 -14.69 12.95
N ASN A 85 -13.50 -13.90 12.25
CA ASN A 85 -13.35 -12.49 12.58
C ASN A 85 -14.67 -11.69 12.38
N THR A 86 -15.44 -12.01 11.34
CA THR A 86 -16.77 -11.40 11.12
C THR A 86 -17.73 -11.75 12.26
N PHE A 87 -17.75 -13.00 12.72
CA PHE A 87 -18.56 -13.41 13.86
C PHE A 87 -18.25 -12.59 15.12
N PHE A 88 -16.96 -12.48 15.48
CA PHE A 88 -16.56 -11.69 16.65
C PHE A 88 -16.81 -10.19 16.49
N LYS A 89 -16.79 -9.65 15.26
CA LYS A 89 -17.17 -8.25 15.01
C LYS A 89 -18.67 -8.01 15.13
N ALA A 90 -19.50 -8.97 14.72
CA ALA A 90 -20.95 -8.84 14.71
C ALA A 90 -21.59 -9.08 16.09
N SER A 91 -20.97 -9.92 16.95
CA SER A 91 -21.50 -10.23 18.27
C SER A 91 -20.81 -9.41 19.37
N HIS A 92 -21.54 -8.46 19.96
CA HIS A 92 -21.04 -7.63 21.07
C HIS A 92 -20.55 -8.45 22.27
N ILE A 93 -21.30 -9.51 22.62
CA ILE A 93 -20.97 -10.41 23.74
C ILE A 93 -19.68 -11.17 23.44
N ALA A 94 -19.61 -11.82 22.27
CA ALA A 94 -18.43 -12.58 21.87
C ALA A 94 -17.20 -11.67 21.73
N ALA A 95 -17.37 -10.47 21.19
CA ALA A 95 -16.30 -9.47 21.09
C ALA A 95 -15.75 -9.08 22.48
N SER A 96 -16.64 -8.91 23.46
CA SER A 96 -16.23 -8.55 24.82
C SER A 96 -15.46 -9.67 25.50
N LEU A 97 -15.98 -10.90 25.45
CA LEU A 97 -15.32 -12.06 26.01
C LEU A 97 -13.94 -12.28 25.37
N LEU A 98 -13.84 -12.09 24.06
CA LEU A 98 -12.58 -12.18 23.32
C LEU A 98 -11.57 -11.12 23.78
N ARG A 99 -11.99 -9.86 23.94
CA ARG A 99 -11.11 -8.80 24.46
C ARG A 99 -10.59 -9.10 25.86
N ASP A 100 -11.46 -9.60 26.73
CA ASP A 100 -11.11 -9.94 28.11
C ASP A 100 -10.15 -11.13 28.18
N THR A 101 -10.30 -12.09 27.27
CA THR A 101 -9.41 -13.26 27.16
C THR A 101 -8.05 -12.88 26.57
N ILE A 102 -8.01 -12.04 25.53
CA ILE A 102 -6.76 -11.60 24.90
C ILE A 102 -5.91 -10.80 25.89
N LYS A 103 -6.51 -9.87 26.65
CA LYS A 103 -5.80 -9.08 27.67
C LYS A 103 -5.09 -9.94 28.72
N LYS A 104 -5.54 -11.17 28.95
CA LYS A 104 -4.97 -12.08 29.95
C LYS A 104 -3.79 -12.90 29.41
N ASN A 105 -3.72 -13.14 28.09
CA ASN A 105 -2.90 -14.23 27.55
C ASN A 105 -2.09 -13.91 26.28
N ILE A 106 -2.31 -12.77 25.60
CA ILE A 106 -1.65 -12.48 24.31
C ILE A 106 -1.27 -11.00 24.20
N GLU A 107 0.01 -10.72 23.93
CA GLU A 107 0.49 -9.38 23.57
C GLU A 107 0.26 -9.13 22.07
N GLY A 108 -0.60 -8.16 21.71
CA GLY A 108 -0.87 -7.82 20.31
C GLY A 108 -2.21 -7.14 19.99
N GLY A 109 -3.15 -7.09 20.94
CA GLY A 109 -4.40 -6.33 20.79
C GLY A 109 -5.54 -7.11 20.12
N THR A 110 -6.38 -6.45 19.32
CA THR A 110 -7.64 -7.00 18.78
C THR A 110 -7.48 -7.77 17.47
N LEU A 111 -8.47 -8.63 17.14
CA LEU A 111 -8.52 -9.30 15.83
C LEU A 111 -8.72 -8.30 14.70
N LYS A 112 -7.94 -8.46 13.62
CA LYS A 112 -8.01 -7.61 12.41
C LYS A 112 -8.44 -8.44 11.21
N THR A 113 -9.36 -7.90 10.42
CA THR A 113 -9.68 -8.45 9.08
C THR A 113 -8.50 -8.17 8.15
N PHE A 114 -8.22 -9.09 7.24
CA PHE A 114 -7.41 -8.74 6.09
C PHE A 114 -8.19 -7.74 5.21
N VAL A 115 -7.61 -6.57 4.97
CA VAL A 115 -8.17 -5.55 4.09
C VAL A 115 -7.28 -5.50 2.86
N LYS A 116 -7.85 -5.71 1.66
CA LYS A 116 -7.14 -5.44 0.40
C LYS A 116 -6.94 -3.93 0.32
N THR A 117 -5.71 -3.47 0.54
CA THR A 117 -5.32 -2.11 0.14
C THR A 117 -5.21 -2.09 -1.39
N GLN A 118 -6.00 -1.19 -2.00
CA GLN A 118 -5.98 -0.90 -3.45
C GLN A 118 -4.66 -0.25 -3.86
#